data_AF-A0A9D3S7N5-F1
#
_entry.id   AF-A0A9D3S7N5-F1
#
_cell.length_a   1.000
_cell.length_b   1.000
_cell.length_c   1.000
_cell.angle_alpha   90.00
_cell.angle_beta   90.00
_cell.angle_gamma   90.00
#
_symmetry.space_group_name_H-M   'P 1'
#
loop_
_entity.id
_entity.type
_entity.pdbx_description
1 polymer ?
#
loop_
_entity_poly.entity_id
_entity_poly.type
_entity_poly.pdbx_seq_one_letter_code
_entity_poly.pdbx_strand_id
1 'polypeptide(L)'
;MKLLHKDIEKDYAGQVTLMPEEAEDMWHTYNLLQVGDSLRASTIRKVQTESSTGSVGSSRVRTTLTVSVEAIDFDSQACQLRVKGTNIEENQYVKMGAYHTIELELNRKFTLAKKIWDSVVLDRIEQACDPAQKADVAAVVMQEGLANVVLVTPAMTLLRAKVEVTIPRKRRGSCTQHDKALERFYEAVMQAILRHINFDVVKCILVASPGFVKDQFISYLFREAVRQDSKVLLENRPKFMLVHSSSGHKYSLKEILSDPAVTSRLSDTKAAGEVKALEDFYKMLQHEPDRAFYGLAHVEKANEAMAVDVLLISDELFRHQEVATRSRYVRLVDSVRDNGGTVRIFSSLHVSGEQLNQLSGLAAILRFPIPDLSEPEEDSSSDEE
;
A
#
# COMPACT_ATOMS: atom_id res chain seq x y z
N MET A 1 6.12 12.63 -3.76
CA MET A 1 6.02 12.96 -5.20
C MET A 1 6.08 14.45 -5.46
N LYS A 2 6.70 14.90 -6.56
CA LYS A 2 6.67 16.31 -6.96
C LYS A 2 5.81 16.54 -8.20
N LEU A 3 4.79 17.39 -8.06
CA LEU A 3 3.98 17.90 -9.18
C LEU A 3 4.76 19.02 -9.88
N LEU A 4 5.04 18.85 -11.18
CA LEU A 4 5.78 19.83 -11.97
C LEU A 4 4.86 20.71 -12.80
N HIS A 5 3.85 20.10 -13.43
CA HIS A 5 2.94 20.79 -14.34
C HIS A 5 1.56 20.13 -14.32
N LYS A 6 0.50 20.93 -14.32
CA LYS A 6 -0.90 20.47 -14.28
C LYS A 6 -1.72 21.27 -15.29
N ASP A 7 -1.98 20.66 -16.45
CA ASP A 7 -2.86 21.19 -17.48
C ASP A 7 -4.11 20.33 -17.52
N ILE A 8 -5.19 20.80 -16.89
CA ILE A 8 -6.49 20.13 -16.93
C ILE A 8 -7.49 21.12 -17.51
N GLU A 9 -8.06 20.78 -18.65
CA GLU A 9 -9.09 21.57 -19.30
C GLU A 9 -10.45 21.39 -18.61
N LYS A 10 -11.41 22.26 -18.92
CA LYS A 10 -12.77 22.22 -18.33
C LYS A 10 -13.53 20.93 -18.67
N ASP A 11 -13.12 20.25 -19.74
CA ASP A 11 -13.73 19.00 -20.21
C ASP A 11 -13.19 17.75 -19.47
N TYR A 12 -12.49 17.93 -18.33
CA TYR A 12 -11.83 16.88 -17.54
C TYR A 12 -10.71 16.13 -18.26
N ALA A 13 -10.40 16.46 -19.51
CA ALA A 13 -9.22 16.00 -20.22
C ALA A 13 -8.01 16.84 -19.83
N GLY A 14 -6.83 16.20 -19.77
CA GLY A 14 -5.64 16.94 -19.37
C GLY A 14 -4.37 16.11 -19.30
N GLN A 15 -3.26 16.83 -19.12
CA GLN A 15 -1.93 16.30 -18.92
C GLN A 15 -1.35 16.75 -17.58
N VAL A 16 -0.79 15.81 -16.83
CA VAL A 16 -0.12 16.08 -15.56
C VAL A 16 1.30 15.53 -15.64
N THR A 17 2.28 16.39 -15.36
CA THR A 17 3.69 15.99 -15.29
C THR A 17 4.12 15.87 -13.84
N LEU A 18 4.54 14.65 -13.48
CA LEU A 18 4.91 14.27 -12.13
C LEU A 18 6.34 13.74 -12.11
N MET A 19 7.00 13.85 -10.96
CA MET A 19 8.30 13.26 -10.70
C MET A 19 8.23 12.44 -9.40
N PRO A 20 8.37 11.10 -9.47
CA PRO A 20 8.43 10.25 -8.28
C PRO A 20 9.81 10.41 -7.64
N GLU A 21 9.86 10.75 -6.36
CA GLU A 21 11.09 10.95 -5.59
C GLU A 21 11.39 9.72 -4.72
N GLU A 22 10.34 9.09 -4.20
CA GLU A 22 10.39 7.98 -3.26
C GLU A 22 9.81 6.68 -3.84
N ALA A 23 10.14 5.55 -3.21
CA ALA A 23 9.63 4.25 -3.61
C ALA A 23 8.10 4.14 -3.51
N GLU A 24 7.49 4.83 -2.53
CA GLU A 24 6.03 4.91 -2.38
C GLU A 24 5.34 5.66 -3.51
N ASP A 25 6.01 6.65 -4.10
CA ASP A 25 5.45 7.37 -5.24
C ASP A 25 5.18 6.42 -6.41
N MET A 26 5.92 5.31 -6.53
CA MET A 26 5.66 4.28 -7.54
C MET A 26 4.34 3.53 -7.30
N TRP A 27 3.93 3.35 -6.05
CA TRP A 27 2.61 2.81 -5.72
C TRP A 27 1.51 3.83 -5.99
N HIS A 28 1.76 5.12 -5.73
CA HIS A 28 0.82 6.17 -6.10
C HIS A 28 0.64 6.22 -7.62
N THR A 29 1.72 6.19 -8.41
CA THR A 29 1.63 6.19 -9.88
C THR A 29 0.97 4.94 -10.44
N TYR A 30 1.22 3.78 -9.86
CA TYR A 30 0.51 2.54 -10.20
C TYR A 30 -1.00 2.74 -10.12
N ASN A 31 -1.49 3.41 -9.07
CA ASN A 31 -2.90 3.70 -8.88
C ASN A 31 -3.45 4.83 -9.76
N LEU A 32 -2.59 5.71 -10.26
CA LEU A 32 -2.99 6.79 -11.16
C LEU A 32 -3.13 6.28 -12.60
N LEU A 33 -2.31 5.33 -13.05
CA LEU A 33 -2.32 4.85 -14.42
C LEU A 33 -3.53 3.96 -14.71
N GLN A 34 -4.11 4.10 -15.90
CA GLN A 34 -5.14 3.19 -16.42
C GLN A 34 -4.84 2.72 -17.84
N VAL A 35 -5.43 1.58 -18.18
CA VAL A 35 -5.41 1.04 -19.54
C VAL A 35 -6.16 1.99 -20.47
N GLY A 36 -5.54 2.34 -21.58
CA GLY A 36 -6.07 3.29 -22.57
C GLY A 36 -5.65 4.75 -22.37
N ASP A 37 -5.01 5.09 -21.25
CA ASP A 37 -4.36 6.39 -21.07
C ASP A 37 -3.05 6.48 -21.86
N SER A 38 -2.57 7.71 -22.09
CA SER A 38 -1.25 7.90 -22.70
C SER A 38 -0.22 8.32 -21.66
N LEU A 39 0.94 7.67 -21.69
CA LEU A 39 2.07 7.94 -20.81
C LEU A 39 3.29 8.34 -21.64
N ARG A 40 3.91 9.46 -21.28
CA ARG A 40 5.14 9.95 -21.89
C ARG A 40 6.29 9.92 -20.90
N ALA A 41 7.32 9.14 -21.17
CA ALA A 41 8.47 8.99 -20.28
C ALA A 41 9.78 8.72 -21.05
N SER A 42 10.92 8.93 -20.39
CA SER A 42 12.23 8.59 -20.96
C SER A 42 12.50 7.09 -20.85
N THR A 43 12.87 6.44 -21.95
CA THR A 43 13.27 5.03 -21.97
C THR A 43 14.58 4.83 -22.72
N ILE A 44 15.17 3.64 -22.54
CA ILE A 44 16.36 3.22 -23.27
C ILE A 44 15.96 2.11 -24.22
N ARG A 45 16.22 2.29 -25.51
CA ARG A 45 15.96 1.28 -26.54
C ARG A 45 17.26 0.87 -27.21
N LYS A 46 17.39 -0.44 -27.47
CA LYS A 46 18.44 -0.96 -28.33
C LYS A 46 17.99 -0.77 -29.79
N VAL A 47 18.72 0.04 -30.54
CA VAL A 47 18.47 0.30 -31.95
C VAL A 47 19.50 -0.49 -32.75
N GLN A 48 19.03 -1.29 -33.68
CA GLN A 48 19.88 -1.92 -34.69
C GLN A 48 19.95 -0.98 -35.89
N THR A 49 21.17 -0.57 -36.25
CA THR A 49 21.44 0.27 -37.42
C THR A 49 22.27 -0.55 -38.38
N GLU A 50 21.76 -0.75 -39.59
CA GLU A 50 22.54 -1.32 -40.69
C GLU A 50 23.29 -0.20 -41.41
N SER A 51 24.61 -0.29 -41.41
CA SER A 51 25.46 0.62 -42.20
C SER A 51 25.35 0.29 -43.68
N SER A 52 25.62 1.27 -44.56
CA SER A 52 25.65 1.09 -46.02
C SER A 52 26.63 0.01 -46.50
N THR A 53 27.60 -0.38 -45.67
CA THR A 53 28.55 -1.48 -45.88
C THR A 53 28.02 -2.86 -45.45
N GLY A 54 26.75 -2.98 -45.05
CA GLY A 54 26.12 -4.26 -44.64
C GLY A 54 26.51 -4.75 -43.24
N SER A 55 27.25 -3.95 -42.47
CA SER A 55 27.58 -4.27 -41.07
C SER A 55 26.46 -3.85 -40.13
N VAL A 56 26.00 -4.78 -39.29
CA VAL A 56 24.95 -4.54 -38.29
C VAL A 56 25.56 -4.01 -37.01
N GLY A 57 25.30 -2.74 -36.68
CA GLY A 57 25.64 -2.13 -35.39
C GLY A 57 24.46 -2.15 -34.44
N SER A 58 24.72 -2.34 -33.14
CA SER A 58 23.68 -2.15 -32.12
C SER A 58 24.10 -1.07 -31.12
N SER A 59 23.29 -0.03 -30.99
CA SER A 59 23.51 1.07 -30.05
C SER A 59 22.34 1.16 -29.06
N ARG A 60 22.61 1.59 -27.82
CA ARG A 60 21.57 1.87 -26.83
C ARG A 60 21.32 3.37 -26.84
N VAL A 61 20.12 3.78 -27.24
CA VAL A 61 19.74 5.20 -27.33
C VAL A 61 18.68 5.50 -26.29
N ARG A 62 18.84 6.61 -25.56
CA ARG A 62 17.82 7.13 -24.66
C ARG A 62 16.88 8.04 -25.45
N THR A 63 15.59 7.76 -25.37
CA THR A 63 14.55 8.43 -26.15
C THR A 63 13.31 8.63 -25.29
N THR A 64 12.58 9.72 -25.51
CA THR A 64 11.27 9.91 -24.86
C THR A 64 10.20 9.29 -25.75
N LEU A 65 9.42 8.37 -25.21
CA LEU A 65 8.34 7.70 -25.93
C LEU A 65 7.00 8.06 -25.29
N THR A 66 6.01 8.22 -26.15
CA THR A 66 4.61 8.46 -25.76
C THR A 66 3.85 7.18 -26.11
N VAL A 67 3.44 6.42 -25.09
CA VAL A 67 2.80 5.12 -25.26
C VAL A 67 1.35 5.16 -24.79
N SER A 68 0.46 4.48 -25.52
CA SER A 68 -0.88 4.13 -25.03
C SER A 68 -0.74 2.93 -24.12
N VAL A 69 -1.16 3.05 -22.87
CA VAL A 69 -1.03 2.03 -21.83
C VAL A 69 -1.96 0.86 -22.15
N GLU A 70 -1.41 -0.35 -22.20
CA GLU A 70 -2.16 -1.59 -22.39
C GLU A 70 -2.14 -2.48 -21.14
N ALA A 71 -0.98 -2.55 -20.47
CA ALA A 71 -0.83 -3.31 -19.24
C ALA A 71 0.11 -2.60 -18.27
N ILE A 72 -0.15 -2.77 -16.98
CA ILE A 72 0.59 -2.12 -15.90
C ILE A 72 0.98 -3.20 -14.89
N ASP A 73 2.28 -3.38 -14.68
CA ASP A 73 2.84 -4.33 -13.73
C ASP A 73 3.56 -3.58 -12.62
N PHE A 74 3.23 -3.89 -11.36
CA PHE A 74 3.86 -3.30 -10.18
C PHE A 74 4.50 -4.38 -9.33
N ASP A 75 5.80 -4.23 -9.06
CA ASP A 75 6.53 -5.07 -8.10
C ASP A 75 6.54 -4.36 -6.74
N SER A 76 5.83 -4.96 -5.77
CA SER A 76 5.74 -4.42 -4.41
C SER A 76 7.05 -4.46 -3.63
N GLN A 77 7.92 -5.44 -3.86
CA GLN A 77 9.17 -5.59 -3.12
C GLN A 77 10.26 -4.67 -3.66
N ALA A 78 10.39 -4.63 -4.99
CA ALA A 78 11.33 -3.74 -5.68
C ALA A 78 10.81 -2.30 -5.76
N CYS A 79 9.52 -2.08 -5.52
CA CYS A 79 8.81 -0.81 -5.70
C CYS A 79 9.03 -0.25 -7.11
N GLN A 80 8.97 -1.14 -8.12
CA GLN A 80 9.20 -0.79 -9.53
C GLN A 80 7.91 -0.93 -10.31
N LEU A 81 7.68 0.03 -11.20
CA LEU A 81 6.49 0.09 -12.05
C LEU A 81 6.89 -0.06 -13.52
N ARG A 82 6.27 -1.02 -14.19
CA ARG A 82 6.44 -1.29 -15.61
C ARG A 82 5.13 -1.04 -16.33
N VAL A 83 5.20 -0.27 -17.40
CA VAL A 83 4.03 0.10 -18.19
C VAL A 83 4.25 -0.36 -19.61
N LYS A 84 3.49 -1.37 -20.04
CA LYS A 84 3.50 -1.87 -21.41
C LYS A 84 2.48 -1.10 -22.24
N GLY A 85 2.90 -0.69 -23.42
CA GLY A 85 2.04 0.03 -24.33
C GLY A 85 2.54 0.08 -25.77
N THR A 86 1.74 0.71 -26.63
CA THR A 86 2.06 0.94 -28.05
C THR A 86 2.39 2.41 -28.28
N ASN A 87 3.39 2.68 -29.10
CA ASN A 87 3.82 4.05 -29.38
C ASN A 87 2.78 4.81 -30.21
N ILE A 88 2.33 5.97 -29.72
CA ILE A 88 1.28 6.79 -30.36
C ILE A 88 1.82 8.00 -31.13
N GLU A 89 3.08 8.40 -30.92
CA GLU A 89 3.72 9.53 -31.60
C GLU A 89 4.91 9.04 -32.41
N GLU A 90 5.15 9.65 -33.58
CA GLU A 90 6.29 9.28 -34.41
C GLU A 90 7.61 9.60 -33.70
N ASN A 91 8.52 8.64 -33.69
CA ASN A 91 9.85 8.81 -33.11
C ASN A 91 10.91 8.31 -34.10
N GLN A 92 12.06 8.97 -34.11
CA GLN A 92 13.20 8.66 -34.99
C GLN A 92 13.64 7.19 -34.93
N TYR A 93 13.45 6.54 -33.77
CA TYR A 93 13.91 5.17 -33.53
C TYR A 93 12.78 4.15 -33.35
N VAL A 94 11.53 4.61 -33.30
CA VAL A 94 10.38 3.76 -32.97
C VAL A 94 9.23 4.05 -33.92
N LYS A 95 8.82 3.01 -34.66
CA LYS A 95 7.66 3.08 -35.55
C LYS A 95 6.38 3.29 -34.73
N MET A 96 5.43 3.99 -35.33
CA MET A 96 4.06 4.12 -34.82
C MET A 96 3.45 2.72 -34.59
N GLY A 97 2.74 2.54 -33.47
CA GLY A 97 2.12 1.27 -33.09
C GLY A 97 3.09 0.19 -32.59
N ALA A 98 4.39 0.44 -32.51
CA ALA A 98 5.34 -0.53 -31.98
C ALA A 98 5.21 -0.67 -30.46
N TYR A 99 5.23 -1.92 -29.98
CA TYR A 99 5.22 -2.25 -28.56
C TYR A 99 6.50 -1.79 -27.84
N HIS A 100 6.32 -1.26 -26.64
CA HIS A 100 7.41 -0.94 -25.74
C HIS A 100 6.95 -1.05 -24.28
N THR A 101 7.88 -1.43 -23.41
CA THR A 101 7.66 -1.44 -21.95
C THR A 101 8.51 -0.34 -21.34
N ILE A 102 7.85 0.63 -20.70
CA ILE A 102 8.47 1.72 -19.98
C ILE A 102 8.65 1.29 -18.53
N GLU A 103 9.88 1.31 -18.03
CA GLU A 103 10.18 1.20 -16.60
C GLU A 103 10.29 2.62 -16.05
N LEU A 104 9.43 2.99 -15.09
CA LEU A 104 9.53 4.31 -14.46
C LEU A 104 10.71 4.32 -13.48
N GLU A 105 11.54 5.36 -13.59
CA GLU A 105 12.68 5.57 -12.72
C GLU A 105 12.40 6.68 -11.69
N LEU A 106 12.98 6.53 -10.50
CA LEU A 106 12.97 7.57 -9.47
C LEU A 106 13.70 8.83 -9.97
N ASN A 107 13.24 9.99 -9.51
CA ASN A 107 13.74 11.32 -9.86
C ASN A 107 13.72 11.64 -11.36
N ARG A 108 12.89 10.94 -12.14
CA ARG A 108 12.65 11.27 -13.55
C ARG A 108 11.20 11.67 -13.77
N LYS A 109 11.02 12.77 -14.50
CA LYS A 109 9.69 13.24 -14.87
C LYS A 109 9.04 12.30 -15.88
N PHE A 110 7.75 12.06 -15.68
CA PHE A 110 6.87 11.46 -16.67
C PHE A 110 5.61 12.32 -16.79
N THR A 111 4.98 12.29 -17.95
CA THR A 111 3.74 13.01 -18.21
C THR A 111 2.64 12.00 -18.46
N LEU A 112 1.58 12.09 -17.68
CA LEU A 112 0.38 11.27 -17.81
C LEU A 112 -0.71 12.12 -18.46
N ALA A 113 -1.28 11.65 -19.56
CA ALA A 113 -2.49 12.24 -20.13
C ALA A 113 -3.65 11.28 -19.95
N LYS A 114 -4.73 11.81 -19.39
CA LYS A 114 -6.00 11.10 -19.19
C LYS A 114 -7.10 11.80 -19.96
N LYS A 115 -8.07 11.01 -20.39
CA LYS A 115 -9.33 11.54 -20.96
C LYS A 115 -10.22 12.13 -19.88
N ILE A 116 -10.24 11.54 -18.69
CA ILE A 116 -11.06 11.96 -17.56
C ILE A 116 -10.19 11.96 -16.29
N TRP A 117 -10.09 13.11 -15.65
CA TRP A 117 -9.47 13.30 -14.35
C TRP A 117 -10.53 13.32 -13.26
N ASP A 118 -10.65 12.21 -12.50
CA ASP A 118 -11.60 12.10 -11.39
C ASP A 118 -11.11 12.84 -10.13
N SER A 119 -12.03 13.26 -9.27
CA SER A 119 -11.77 13.85 -7.95
C SER A 119 -10.83 12.98 -7.11
N VAL A 120 -11.11 11.67 -7.06
CA VAL A 120 -10.32 10.66 -6.33
C VAL A 120 -8.87 10.57 -6.81
N VAL A 121 -8.65 10.74 -8.12
CA VAL A 121 -7.31 10.69 -8.73
C VAL A 121 -6.52 11.96 -8.37
N LEU A 122 -7.18 13.12 -8.35
CA LEU A 122 -6.58 14.39 -7.95
C LEU A 122 -6.20 14.40 -6.48
N ASP A 123 -7.10 13.98 -5.60
CA ASP A 123 -6.83 13.85 -4.16
C ASP A 123 -5.65 12.92 -3.89
N ARG A 124 -5.51 11.84 -4.69
CA ARG A 124 -4.39 10.92 -4.57
C ARG A 124 -3.05 11.56 -4.96
N ILE A 125 -3.05 12.43 -5.98
CA ILE A 125 -1.86 13.22 -6.34
C ILE A 125 -1.50 14.18 -5.20
N GLU A 126 -2.50 14.85 -4.62
CA GLU A 126 -2.28 15.76 -3.49
C GLU A 126 -1.72 15.03 -2.27
N GLN A 127 -2.28 13.85 -1.94
CA GLN A 127 -1.74 12.99 -0.88
C GLN A 127 -0.30 12.54 -1.16
N ALA A 128 0.05 12.22 -2.41
CA ALA A 128 1.41 11.85 -2.78
C ALA A 128 2.38 13.05 -2.75
N CYS A 129 1.87 14.27 -2.90
CA CYS A 129 2.65 15.49 -2.87
C CYS A 129 2.86 16.05 -1.45
N ASP A 130 1.97 15.76 -0.51
CA ASP A 130 2.08 16.26 0.86
C ASP A 130 3.23 15.58 1.62
N PRO A 131 4.30 16.31 2.02
CA PRO A 131 5.39 15.75 2.79
C PRO A 131 5.02 15.43 4.24
N ALA A 132 3.93 15.99 4.78
CA ALA A 132 3.53 15.79 6.17
C ALA A 132 3.09 14.35 6.47
N GLN A 133 2.58 13.64 5.45
CA GLN A 133 2.08 12.27 5.56
C GLN A 133 3.19 11.19 5.51
N LYS A 134 4.45 11.57 5.28
CA LYS A 134 5.59 10.66 4.99
C LYS A 134 6.22 10.02 6.23
N ALA A 135 5.40 9.44 7.09
CA ALA A 135 5.85 8.88 8.36
C ALA A 135 5.94 7.35 8.33
N ASP A 136 7.14 6.81 8.15
CA ASP A 136 7.37 5.37 8.18
C ASP A 136 7.48 4.84 9.61
N VAL A 137 6.85 3.69 9.83
CA VAL A 137 6.92 2.92 11.07
C VAL A 137 7.51 1.56 10.75
N ALA A 138 8.59 1.18 11.43
CA ALA A 138 9.09 -0.18 11.33
C ALA A 138 8.41 -1.05 12.38
N ALA A 139 8.07 -2.28 12.03
CA ALA A 139 7.51 -3.27 12.94
C ALA A 139 8.30 -4.57 12.84
N VAL A 140 8.71 -5.10 13.98
CA VAL A 140 9.41 -6.38 14.13
C VAL A 140 8.51 -7.28 14.94
N VAL A 141 7.83 -8.19 14.26
CA VAL A 141 6.92 -9.16 14.88
C VAL A 141 7.69 -10.47 15.04
N MET A 142 7.78 -10.97 16.26
CA MET A 142 8.64 -12.10 16.62
C MET A 142 7.87 -13.17 17.39
N GLN A 143 8.34 -14.40 17.24
CA GLN A 143 8.01 -15.58 18.02
C GLN A 143 9.28 -16.43 18.12
N GLU A 144 9.33 -17.40 19.03
CA GLU A 144 10.45 -18.36 19.08
C GLU A 144 10.60 -19.07 17.73
N GLY A 145 11.65 -18.73 16.99
CA GLY A 145 12.00 -19.33 15.70
C GLY A 145 11.41 -18.64 14.46
N LEU A 146 10.61 -17.59 14.62
CA LEU A 146 10.09 -16.80 13.50
C LEU A 146 10.15 -15.31 13.83
N ALA A 147 10.76 -14.51 12.96
CA ALA A 147 10.69 -13.06 13.02
C ALA A 147 10.39 -12.48 11.63
N ASN A 148 9.49 -11.51 11.61
CA ASN A 148 9.12 -10.75 10.43
C ASN A 148 9.48 -9.29 10.66
N VAL A 149 10.42 -8.79 9.85
CA VAL A 149 10.79 -7.37 9.81
C VAL A 149 9.97 -6.73 8.71
N VAL A 150 9.07 -5.84 9.12
CA VAL A 150 8.08 -5.19 8.26
C VAL A 150 8.28 -3.68 8.32
N LEU A 151 8.18 -3.03 7.17
CA LEU A 151 8.10 -1.58 7.07
C LEU A 151 6.66 -1.20 6.76
N VAL A 152 6.02 -0.48 7.68
CA VAL A 152 4.68 0.08 7.52
C VAL A 152 4.86 1.50 7.02
N THR A 153 4.65 1.65 5.72
CA THR A 153 4.54 2.95 5.07
C THR A 153 3.10 3.43 5.12
N PRO A 154 2.82 4.73 4.91
CA PRO A 154 1.45 5.26 4.82
C PRO A 154 0.57 4.56 3.78
N ALA A 155 1.17 4.04 2.71
CA ALA A 155 0.48 3.44 1.58
C ALA A 155 0.51 1.91 1.56
N MET A 156 1.54 1.26 2.11
CA MET A 156 1.72 -0.19 1.99
C MET A 156 2.47 -0.81 3.17
N THR A 157 2.22 -2.10 3.41
CA THR A 157 2.95 -2.88 4.40
C THR A 157 3.96 -3.80 3.70
N LEU A 158 5.24 -3.48 3.79
CA LEU A 158 6.31 -4.21 3.10
C LEU A 158 7.03 -5.18 4.04
N LEU A 159 6.95 -6.48 3.75
CA LEU A 159 7.80 -7.47 4.41
C LEU A 159 9.21 -7.40 3.82
N ARG A 160 10.18 -6.91 4.60
CA ARG A 160 11.57 -6.76 4.14
C ARG A 160 12.42 -8.00 4.42
N ALA A 161 12.20 -8.64 5.56
CA ALA A 161 12.90 -9.87 5.91
C ALA A 161 12.01 -10.81 6.71
N LYS A 162 12.10 -12.10 6.38
CA LYS A 162 11.56 -13.21 7.17
C LYS A 162 12.73 -14.04 7.67
N VAL A 163 12.90 -14.11 8.98
CA VAL A 163 13.92 -14.92 9.65
C VAL A 163 13.24 -16.12 10.27
N GLU A 164 13.53 -17.31 9.77
CA GLU A 164 12.97 -18.57 10.27
C GLU A 164 14.11 -19.49 10.72
N VAL A 165 14.11 -19.85 12.01
CA VAL A 165 15.14 -20.66 12.64
C VAL A 165 14.47 -21.73 13.49
N THR A 166 14.81 -23.00 13.26
CA THR A 166 14.28 -24.10 14.08
C THR A 166 14.93 -24.09 15.46
N ILE A 167 14.19 -23.62 16.47
CA ILE A 167 14.66 -23.61 17.86
C ILE A 167 14.30 -24.94 18.54
N PRO A 168 15.29 -25.70 19.04
CA PRO A 168 15.02 -26.97 19.72
C PRO A 168 14.29 -26.72 21.04
N ARG A 169 13.30 -27.57 21.35
CA ARG A 169 12.60 -27.51 22.65
C ARG A 169 13.55 -27.85 23.80
N LYS A 170 13.32 -27.21 24.95
CA LYS A 170 14.05 -27.51 26.19
C LYS A 170 13.85 -28.97 26.59
N ARG A 171 14.94 -29.73 26.75
CA ARG A 171 14.92 -31.11 27.25
C ARG A 171 15.41 -31.16 28.70
N ARG A 172 14.88 -32.08 29.52
CA ARG A 172 15.41 -32.36 30.86
C ARG A 172 16.84 -32.89 30.73
N GLY A 173 17.84 -32.05 31.03
CA GLY A 173 19.26 -32.42 31.04
C GLY A 173 20.19 -31.38 30.42
N SER A 174 19.76 -30.62 29.41
CA SER A 174 20.56 -29.56 28.80
C SER A 174 19.69 -28.49 28.15
N CYS A 175 19.81 -27.25 28.62
CA CYS A 175 19.19 -26.05 28.03
C CYS A 175 20.14 -25.28 27.11
N THR A 176 21.44 -25.61 27.12
CA THR A 176 22.48 -24.82 26.45
C THR A 176 22.33 -24.75 24.93
N GLN A 177 21.79 -25.80 24.30
CA GLN A 177 21.53 -25.82 22.85
C GLN A 177 20.38 -24.89 22.47
N HIS A 178 19.36 -24.78 23.33
CA HIS A 178 18.23 -23.88 23.13
C HIS A 178 18.68 -22.42 23.27
N ASP A 179 19.44 -22.11 24.32
CA ASP A 179 19.93 -20.75 24.57
C ASP A 179 20.87 -20.27 23.45
N LYS A 180 21.78 -21.14 22.96
CA LYS A 180 22.64 -20.84 21.79
C LYS A 180 21.85 -20.64 20.49
N ALA A 181 20.75 -21.38 20.31
CA ALA A 181 19.90 -21.22 19.13
C ALA A 181 19.12 -19.89 19.17
N LEU A 182 18.63 -19.50 20.36
CA LEU A 182 18.00 -18.20 20.57
C LEU A 182 18.97 -17.05 20.32
N GLU A 183 20.21 -17.16 20.80
CA GLU A 183 21.23 -16.13 20.58
C GLU A 183 21.52 -15.92 19.08
N ARG A 184 21.68 -17.02 18.32
CA ARG A 184 21.83 -16.94 16.85
C ARG A 184 20.61 -16.36 16.16
N PHE A 185 19.40 -16.69 16.64
CA PHE A 185 18.16 -16.13 16.13
C PHE A 185 18.11 -14.61 16.36
N TYR A 186 18.41 -14.14 17.57
CA TYR A 186 18.44 -12.71 17.88
C TYR A 186 19.53 -11.97 17.08
N GLU A 187 20.69 -12.57 16.86
CA GLU A 187 21.73 -12.00 16.01
C GLU A 187 21.23 -11.84 14.56
N ALA A 188 20.56 -12.85 14.01
CA ALA A 188 19.99 -12.79 12.66
C ALA A 188 18.91 -11.69 12.54
N VAL A 189 18.06 -11.53 13.56
CA VAL A 189 17.05 -10.46 13.59
C VAL A 189 17.70 -9.08 13.68
N MET A 190 18.73 -8.92 14.53
CA MET A 190 19.49 -7.67 14.62
C MET A 190 20.12 -7.29 13.28
N GLN A 191 20.74 -8.25 12.59
CA GLN A 191 21.31 -8.02 11.26
C GLN A 191 20.25 -7.65 10.23
N ALA A 192 19.06 -8.26 10.29
CA ALA A 192 17.95 -7.91 9.40
C ALA A 192 17.46 -6.48 9.64
N ILE A 193 17.35 -6.04 10.90
CA ILE A 193 16.99 -4.66 11.25
C ILE A 193 18.02 -3.67 10.67
N LEU A 194 19.31 -3.90 10.91
CA LEU A 194 20.38 -3.01 10.43
C LEU A 194 20.48 -2.93 8.90
N ARG A 195 20.13 -4.01 8.17
CA ARG A 195 20.18 -4.05 6.71
C ARG A 195 18.98 -3.38 6.04
N HIS A 196 17.79 -3.50 6.64
CA HIS A 196 16.54 -3.14 5.97
C HIS A 196 15.86 -1.90 6.53
N ILE A 197 16.18 -1.47 7.75
CA ILE A 197 15.57 -0.31 8.40
C ILE A 197 16.55 0.85 8.37
N ASN A 198 16.15 1.94 7.71
CA ASN A 198 16.86 3.21 7.82
C ASN A 198 16.30 3.99 9.02
N PHE A 199 17.12 4.16 10.06
CA PHE A 199 16.71 4.79 11.30
C PHE A 199 16.46 6.30 11.17
N ASP A 200 16.97 6.96 10.13
CA ASP A 200 16.77 8.39 9.92
C ASP A 200 15.37 8.70 9.40
N VAL A 201 14.81 7.78 8.60
CA VAL A 201 13.48 7.90 7.98
C VAL A 201 12.38 7.43 8.93
N VAL A 202 12.64 6.36 9.69
CA VAL A 202 11.64 5.73 10.55
C VAL A 202 11.43 6.52 11.85
N LYS A 203 10.17 6.86 12.14
CA LYS A 203 9.80 7.56 13.38
C LYS A 203 9.87 6.65 14.61
N CYS A 204 9.37 5.42 14.48
CA CYS A 204 9.29 4.46 15.58
C CYS A 204 9.50 3.03 15.09
N ILE A 205 10.11 2.21 15.94
CA ILE A 205 10.34 0.78 15.73
C ILE A 205 9.52 0.01 16.77
N LEU A 206 8.46 -0.63 16.31
CA LEU A 206 7.62 -1.50 17.12
C LEU A 206 8.28 -2.88 17.22
N VAL A 207 8.46 -3.40 18.42
CA VAL A 207 8.97 -4.74 18.70
C VAL A 207 7.89 -5.50 19.44
N ALA A 208 7.36 -6.51 18.79
CA ALA A 208 6.19 -7.22 19.28
C ALA A 208 6.41 -8.72 19.30
N SER A 209 5.92 -9.38 20.35
CA SER A 209 6.00 -10.83 20.49
C SER A 209 4.96 -11.38 21.45
N PRO A 210 4.59 -12.66 21.35
CA PRO A 210 3.90 -13.35 22.43
C PRO A 210 4.86 -13.59 23.60
N GLY A 211 4.40 -13.27 24.81
CA GLY A 211 5.20 -13.46 26.04
C GLY A 211 6.42 -12.55 26.12
N PHE A 212 7.53 -13.10 26.63
CA PHE A 212 8.73 -12.35 27.06
C PHE A 212 9.84 -12.26 26.00
N VAL A 213 9.61 -12.75 24.77
CA VAL A 213 10.63 -12.81 23.72
C VAL A 213 11.12 -11.41 23.33
N LYS A 214 10.23 -10.43 23.23
CA LYS A 214 10.54 -9.02 22.95
C LYS A 214 11.46 -8.39 24.01
N ASP A 215 11.24 -8.70 25.29
CA ASP A 215 12.00 -8.13 26.40
C ASP A 215 13.41 -8.71 26.43
N GLN A 216 13.53 -10.02 26.19
CA GLN A 216 14.80 -10.70 26.02
C GLN A 216 15.57 -10.19 24.80
N PHE A 217 14.89 -10.03 23.66
CA PHE A 217 15.50 -9.52 22.43
C PHE A 217 16.00 -8.09 22.61
N ILE A 218 15.22 -7.18 23.19
CA ILE A 218 15.65 -5.80 23.44
C ILE A 218 16.86 -5.75 24.38
N SER A 219 16.87 -6.59 25.42
CA SER A 219 18.01 -6.70 26.33
C SER A 219 19.26 -7.20 25.61
N TYR A 220 19.10 -8.18 24.70
CA TYR A 220 20.18 -8.69 23.84
C TYR A 220 20.68 -7.61 22.86
N LEU A 221 19.78 -6.91 22.18
CA LEU A 221 20.06 -5.89 21.18
C LEU A 221 20.92 -4.76 21.77
N PHE A 222 20.54 -4.24 22.94
CA PHE A 222 21.31 -3.17 23.58
C PHE A 222 22.63 -3.66 24.17
N ARG A 223 22.70 -4.92 24.63
CA ARG A 223 23.97 -5.51 25.08
C ARG A 223 24.97 -5.64 23.93
N GLU A 224 24.53 -6.12 22.77
CA GLU A 224 25.37 -6.19 21.57
C GLU A 224 25.68 -4.80 20.99
N ALA A 225 24.74 -3.85 21.05
CA ALA A 225 25.00 -2.48 20.62
C ALA A 225 26.13 -1.81 21.41
N VAL A 226 26.21 -2.07 22.73
CA VAL A 226 27.32 -1.61 23.58
C VAL A 226 28.62 -2.37 23.27
N ARG A 227 28.55 -3.68 22.98
CA ARG A 227 29.75 -4.46 22.61
C ARG A 227 30.34 -4.03 21.27
N GLN A 228 29.50 -3.68 20.31
CA GLN A 228 29.89 -3.31 18.95
C GLN A 228 30.09 -1.78 18.79
N ASP A 229 29.90 -0.98 19.83
CA ASP A 229 29.92 0.50 19.80
C ASP A 229 29.10 1.10 18.64
N SER A 230 27.93 0.51 18.35
CA SER A 230 27.07 0.96 17.26
C SER A 230 26.29 2.21 17.68
N LYS A 231 26.79 3.38 17.28
CA LYS A 231 26.18 4.69 17.56
C LYS A 231 24.72 4.77 17.10
N VAL A 232 24.43 4.19 15.93
CA VAL A 232 23.09 4.21 15.31
C VAL A 232 22.02 3.59 16.22
N LEU A 233 22.34 2.47 16.89
CA LEU A 233 21.38 1.80 17.77
C LEU A 233 21.25 2.50 19.13
N LEU A 234 22.34 3.08 19.63
CA LEU A 234 22.37 3.78 20.91
C LEU A 234 21.62 5.11 20.85
N GLU A 235 21.80 5.89 19.78
CA GLU A 235 21.10 7.16 19.55
C GLU A 235 19.60 6.95 19.32
N ASN A 236 19.21 5.86 18.65
CA ASN A 236 17.82 5.54 18.34
C ASN A 236 17.12 4.67 19.39
N ARG A 237 17.72 4.48 20.58
CA ARG A 237 17.11 3.77 21.71
C ARG A 237 15.66 4.19 22.05
N PRO A 238 15.30 5.50 22.10
CA PRO A 238 13.92 5.90 22.43
C PRO A 238 12.89 5.57 21.35
N LYS A 239 13.33 5.24 20.12
CA LYS A 239 12.43 4.85 19.02
C LYS A 239 11.91 3.43 19.17
N PHE A 240 12.57 2.57 19.96
CA PHE A 240 12.13 1.20 20.18
C PHE A 240 10.98 1.13 21.18
N MET A 241 9.87 0.57 20.76
CA MET A 241 8.68 0.36 21.58
C MET A 241 8.32 -1.11 21.68
N LEU A 242 8.08 -1.56 22.91
CA LEU A 242 7.71 -2.94 23.21
C LEU A 242 6.18 -3.07 23.21
N VAL A 243 5.64 -3.92 22.35
CA VAL A 243 4.19 -4.14 22.22
C VAL A 243 3.86 -5.61 22.43
N HIS A 244 2.67 -5.93 22.95
CA HIS A 244 2.21 -7.30 23.01
C HIS A 244 1.70 -7.75 21.63
N SER A 245 1.86 -9.04 21.31
CA SER A 245 1.30 -9.63 20.09
C SER A 245 0.86 -11.06 20.36
N SER A 246 -0.27 -11.47 19.80
CA SER A 246 -0.74 -12.86 19.88
C SER A 246 0.17 -13.86 19.15
N SER A 247 0.80 -13.47 18.04
CA SER A 247 1.66 -14.36 17.24
C SER A 247 2.84 -13.66 16.57
N GLY A 248 3.79 -14.43 16.03
CA GLY A 248 4.93 -13.93 15.25
C GLY A 248 4.65 -13.58 13.78
N HIS A 249 3.41 -13.72 13.30
CA HIS A 249 3.07 -13.63 11.87
C HIS A 249 2.62 -12.22 11.43
N LYS A 250 2.52 -12.00 10.11
CA LYS A 250 2.13 -10.71 9.49
C LYS A 250 0.78 -10.18 10.01
N TYR A 251 -0.20 -11.05 10.23
CA TYR A 251 -1.54 -10.63 10.66
C TYR A 251 -1.55 -9.99 12.05
N SER A 252 -0.60 -10.31 12.93
CA SER A 252 -0.53 -9.70 14.26
C SER A 252 -0.16 -8.22 14.22
N LEU A 253 0.38 -7.74 13.10
CA LEU A 253 0.66 -6.32 12.90
C LEU A 253 -0.61 -5.47 13.05
N LYS A 254 -1.78 -6.01 12.69
CA LYS A 254 -3.07 -5.36 12.96
C LYS A 254 -3.30 -5.12 14.44
N GLU A 255 -3.15 -6.17 15.27
CA GLU A 255 -3.34 -6.11 16.72
C GLU A 255 -2.41 -5.07 17.35
N ILE A 256 -1.15 -5.06 16.91
CA ILE A 256 -0.11 -4.15 17.37
C ILE A 256 -0.47 -2.69 17.06
N LEU A 257 -1.03 -2.40 15.87
CA LEU A 257 -1.40 -1.04 15.48
C LEU A 257 -2.70 -0.56 16.16
N SER A 258 -3.60 -1.49 16.55
CA SER A 258 -4.81 -1.17 17.31
C SER A 258 -4.59 -0.92 18.80
N ASP A 259 -3.43 -1.31 19.35
CA ASP A 259 -3.13 -1.13 20.77
C ASP A 259 -3.09 0.38 21.12
N PRO A 260 -3.91 0.87 22.07
CA PRO A 260 -3.95 2.28 22.47
C PRO A 260 -2.59 2.88 22.86
N ALA A 261 -1.70 2.06 23.43
CA ALA A 261 -0.36 2.50 23.80
C ALA A 261 0.46 2.91 22.57
N VAL A 262 0.24 2.22 21.44
CA VAL A 262 0.87 2.49 20.15
C VAL A 262 0.12 3.60 19.43
N THR A 263 -1.22 3.56 19.39
CA THR A 263 -2.04 4.56 18.69
C THR A 263 -1.86 5.97 19.24
N SER A 264 -1.65 6.14 20.55
CA SER A 264 -1.42 7.48 21.13
C SER A 264 -0.16 8.15 20.58
N ARG A 265 0.90 7.36 20.33
CA ARG A 265 2.18 7.85 19.77
C ARG A 265 2.24 7.85 18.26
N LEU A 266 1.46 6.99 17.61
CA LEU A 266 1.34 6.88 16.15
C LEU A 266 0.07 7.57 15.62
N SER A 267 -0.52 8.48 16.39
CA SER A 267 -1.77 9.16 16.05
C SER A 267 -1.67 9.97 14.75
N ASP A 268 -0.46 10.43 14.42
CA ASP A 268 -0.16 11.16 13.18
C ASP A 268 0.05 10.24 11.96
N THR A 269 0.00 8.91 12.12
CA THR A 269 0.25 7.97 11.03
C THR A 269 -1.07 7.51 10.39
N LYS A 270 -1.18 7.64 9.06
CA LYS A 270 -2.34 7.19 8.28
C LYS A 270 -2.77 5.75 8.58
N ALA A 271 -1.81 4.83 8.72
CA ALA A 271 -2.06 3.42 9.01
C ALA A 271 -2.86 3.20 10.31
N ALA A 272 -2.64 4.01 11.35
CA ALA A 272 -3.39 3.92 12.60
C ALA A 272 -4.86 4.34 12.40
N GLY A 273 -5.09 5.39 11.59
CA GLY A 273 -6.44 5.84 11.24
C GLY A 273 -7.23 4.80 10.44
N GLU A 274 -6.58 4.10 9.51
CA GLU A 274 -7.19 3.01 8.74
C GLU A 274 -7.57 1.82 9.64
N VAL A 275 -6.66 1.37 10.51
CA VAL A 275 -6.93 0.26 11.43
C VAL A 275 -8.08 0.62 12.37
N LYS A 276 -8.11 1.85 12.89
CA LYS A 276 -9.19 2.34 13.76
C LYS A 276 -10.55 2.34 13.04
N ALA A 277 -10.62 2.87 11.81
CA ALA A 277 -11.87 2.91 11.06
C ALA A 277 -12.46 1.51 10.82
N LEU A 278 -11.60 0.53 10.56
CA LEU A 278 -12.00 -0.87 10.35
C LEU A 278 -12.37 -1.57 11.67
N GLU A 279 -11.71 -1.23 12.78
CA GLU A 279 -12.08 -1.70 14.11
C GLU A 279 -13.44 -1.13 14.55
N ASP A 280 -13.68 0.16 14.31
CA ASP A 280 -14.96 0.82 14.58
C ASP A 280 -16.09 0.19 13.75
N PHE A 281 -15.83 -0.16 12.49
CA PHE A 281 -16.78 -0.93 11.67
C PHE A 281 -17.13 -2.29 12.30
N TYR A 282 -16.14 -3.07 12.74
CA TYR A 282 -16.42 -4.34 13.41
C TYR A 282 -17.14 -4.19 14.76
N LYS A 283 -16.84 -3.13 15.53
CA LYS A 283 -17.58 -2.82 16.76
C LYS A 283 -19.04 -2.52 16.47
N MET A 284 -19.32 -1.73 15.43
CA MET A 284 -20.69 -1.45 15.00
C MET A 284 -21.40 -2.74 14.61
N LEU A 285 -20.76 -3.62 13.85
CA LEU A 285 -21.35 -4.91 13.46
C LEU A 285 -21.66 -5.82 14.67
N GLN A 286 -20.91 -5.72 15.76
CA GLN A 286 -21.13 -6.48 17.00
C GLN A 286 -22.26 -5.90 17.86
N HIS A 287 -22.41 -4.57 17.90
CA HIS A 287 -23.36 -3.89 18.78
C HIS A 287 -24.69 -3.54 18.11
N GLU A 288 -24.65 -3.07 16.86
CA GLU A 288 -25.78 -2.54 16.09
C GLU A 288 -25.65 -2.98 14.62
N PRO A 289 -26.09 -4.20 14.25
CA PRO A 289 -25.87 -4.75 12.91
C PRO A 289 -26.51 -3.88 11.82
N ASP A 290 -27.63 -3.21 12.12
CA ASP A 290 -28.39 -2.39 11.16
C ASP A 290 -27.72 -1.05 10.82
N ARG A 291 -26.51 -0.79 11.34
CA ARG A 291 -25.72 0.43 11.05
C ARG A 291 -24.43 0.17 10.28
N ALA A 292 -24.04 -1.09 10.09
CA ALA A 292 -22.81 -1.44 9.41
C ALA A 292 -23.10 -2.38 8.25
N PHE A 293 -22.99 -1.86 7.03
CA PHE A 293 -23.25 -2.64 5.82
C PHE A 293 -21.98 -2.81 5.01
N TYR A 294 -21.89 -3.94 4.30
CA TYR A 294 -20.85 -4.23 3.32
C TYR A 294 -21.48 -4.75 2.03
N GLY A 295 -20.77 -4.58 0.91
CA GLY A 295 -21.26 -4.91 -0.42
C GLY A 295 -21.89 -3.73 -1.17
N LEU A 296 -21.80 -3.78 -2.50
CA LEU A 296 -22.21 -2.67 -3.38
C LEU A 296 -23.70 -2.30 -3.21
N ALA A 297 -24.59 -3.28 -3.30
CA ALA A 297 -26.03 -3.05 -3.26
C ALA A 297 -26.49 -2.40 -1.95
N HIS A 298 -26.02 -2.91 -0.80
CA HIS A 298 -26.39 -2.36 0.51
C HIS A 298 -25.85 -0.94 0.70
N VAL A 299 -24.63 -0.66 0.27
CA VAL A 299 -24.01 0.66 0.40
C VAL A 299 -24.68 1.70 -0.51
N GLU A 300 -25.14 1.30 -1.70
CA GLU A 300 -25.88 2.19 -2.58
C GLU A 300 -27.24 2.56 -2.02
N LYS A 301 -28.01 1.58 -1.54
CA LYS A 301 -29.29 1.87 -0.86
C LYS A 301 -29.08 2.74 0.38
N ALA A 302 -28.00 2.51 1.14
CA ALA A 302 -27.64 3.38 2.27
C ALA A 302 -27.25 4.82 1.85
N ASN A 303 -26.64 4.98 0.67
CA ASN A 303 -26.33 6.28 0.11
C ASN A 303 -27.59 7.01 -0.41
N GLU A 304 -28.54 6.28 -0.99
CA GLU A 304 -29.87 6.81 -1.36
C GLU A 304 -30.63 7.32 -0.13
N ALA A 305 -30.52 6.60 1.00
CA ALA A 305 -31.06 7.02 2.29
C ALA A 305 -30.27 8.16 2.97
N MET A 306 -29.15 8.63 2.37
CA MET A 306 -28.27 9.67 2.90
C MET A 306 -27.77 9.38 4.33
N ALA A 307 -27.60 8.10 4.66
CA ALA A 307 -27.27 7.65 6.01
C ALA A 307 -25.78 7.40 6.25
N VAL A 308 -24.95 7.42 5.20
CA VAL A 308 -23.53 7.06 5.29
C VAL A 308 -22.74 8.12 6.07
N ASP A 309 -22.08 7.70 7.15
CA ASP A 309 -21.17 8.54 7.94
C ASP A 309 -19.71 8.34 7.52
N VAL A 310 -19.29 7.07 7.43
CA VAL A 310 -17.93 6.69 7.02
C VAL A 310 -18.01 5.65 5.92
N LEU A 311 -17.48 5.97 4.74
CA LEU A 311 -17.33 5.02 3.64
C LEU A 311 -15.91 4.45 3.65
N LEU A 312 -15.81 3.13 3.71
CA LEU A 312 -14.57 2.36 3.62
C LEU A 312 -14.52 1.72 2.23
N ILE A 313 -13.52 2.10 1.43
CA ILE A 313 -13.37 1.56 0.08
C ILE A 313 -11.93 1.16 -0.20
N SER A 314 -11.73 -0.02 -0.78
CA SER A 314 -10.42 -0.49 -1.23
C SER A 314 -10.01 0.18 -2.55
N ASP A 315 -8.73 0.55 -2.67
CA ASP A 315 -8.18 1.15 -3.87
C ASP A 315 -8.23 0.22 -5.10
N GLU A 316 -8.28 -1.09 -4.88
CA GLU A 316 -8.39 -2.11 -5.92
C GLU A 316 -9.66 -1.98 -6.75
N LEU A 317 -10.77 -1.55 -6.12
CA LEU A 317 -12.05 -1.38 -6.80
C LEU A 317 -12.00 -0.30 -7.88
N PHE A 318 -11.16 0.73 -7.70
CA PHE A 318 -10.97 1.76 -8.72
C PHE A 318 -10.07 1.31 -9.88
N ARG A 319 -9.42 0.14 -9.76
CA ARG A 319 -8.57 -0.46 -10.81
C ARG A 319 -9.32 -1.47 -11.69
N HIS A 320 -10.62 -1.67 -11.49
CA HIS A 320 -11.40 -2.58 -12.33
C HIS A 320 -11.28 -2.23 -13.81
N GLN A 321 -11.09 -3.25 -14.66
CA GLN A 321 -10.95 -3.08 -16.12
C GLN A 321 -12.21 -2.49 -16.77
N GLU A 322 -13.36 -2.70 -16.14
CA GLU A 322 -14.64 -2.21 -16.63
C GLU A 322 -14.88 -0.75 -16.23
N VAL A 323 -15.03 0.10 -17.23
CA VAL A 323 -15.20 1.55 -17.04
C VAL A 323 -16.52 1.88 -16.33
N ALA A 324 -17.58 1.10 -16.57
CA ALA A 324 -18.90 1.33 -15.99
C ALA A 324 -18.90 1.12 -14.47
N THR A 325 -18.34 0.02 -13.98
CA THR A 325 -18.26 -0.28 -12.54
C THR A 325 -17.40 0.74 -11.81
N ARG A 326 -16.27 1.15 -12.41
CA ARG A 326 -15.45 2.21 -11.84
C ARG A 326 -16.17 3.55 -11.75
N SER A 327 -16.87 3.97 -12.81
CA SER A 327 -17.63 5.23 -12.79
C SER A 327 -18.70 5.20 -11.69
N ARG A 328 -19.30 4.03 -11.44
CA ARG A 328 -20.25 3.81 -10.33
C ARG A 328 -19.60 4.04 -8.96
N TYR A 329 -18.42 3.49 -8.70
CA TYR A 329 -17.68 3.73 -7.45
C TYR A 329 -17.26 5.20 -7.28
N VAL A 330 -16.82 5.87 -8.35
CA VAL A 330 -16.46 7.29 -8.29
C VAL A 330 -17.68 8.14 -7.92
N ARG A 331 -18.83 7.90 -8.58
CA ARG A 331 -20.10 8.57 -8.26
C ARG A 331 -20.55 8.32 -6.82
N LEU A 332 -20.37 7.10 -6.31
CA LEU A 332 -20.69 6.77 -4.93
C LEU A 332 -19.82 7.58 -3.95
N VAL A 333 -18.51 7.67 -4.21
CA VAL A 333 -17.59 8.46 -3.38
C VAL A 333 -17.96 9.95 -3.40
N ASP A 334 -18.23 10.51 -4.59
CA ASP A 334 -18.62 11.91 -4.72
C ASP A 334 -19.96 12.17 -4.00
N SER A 335 -20.95 11.28 -4.16
CA SER A 335 -22.24 11.40 -3.47
C SER A 335 -22.12 11.33 -1.94
N VAL A 336 -21.27 10.45 -1.40
CA VAL A 336 -21.05 10.38 0.05
C VAL A 336 -20.39 11.65 0.57
N ARG A 337 -19.45 12.24 -0.20
CA ARG A 337 -18.81 13.52 0.14
C ARG A 337 -19.80 14.68 0.13
N ASP A 338 -20.68 14.73 -0.87
CA ASP A 338 -21.72 15.76 -0.98
C ASP A 338 -22.71 15.68 0.20
N ASN A 339 -22.98 14.46 0.70
CA ASN A 339 -23.80 14.20 1.89
C ASN A 339 -23.07 14.51 3.23
N GLY A 340 -21.83 15.00 3.16
CA GLY A 340 -20.98 15.31 4.32
C GLY A 340 -20.43 14.08 5.04
N GLY A 341 -20.45 12.91 4.40
CA GLY A 341 -19.81 11.69 4.90
C GLY A 341 -18.30 11.72 4.70
N THR A 342 -17.57 11.02 5.56
CA THR A 342 -16.11 10.90 5.45
C THR A 342 -15.73 9.65 4.65
N VAL A 343 -14.95 9.83 3.59
CA VAL A 343 -14.49 8.71 2.76
C VAL A 343 -13.06 8.35 3.12
N ARG A 344 -12.82 7.07 3.44
CA ARG A 344 -11.50 6.51 3.74
C ARG A 344 -11.15 5.46 2.68
N ILE A 345 -10.13 5.75 1.88
CA ILE A 345 -9.63 4.85 0.86
C ILE A 345 -8.48 4.03 1.45
N PHE A 346 -8.64 2.71 1.43
CA PHE A 346 -7.68 1.73 1.93
C PHE A 346 -6.78 1.24 0.81
N SER A 347 -5.52 0.99 1.12
CA SER A 347 -4.61 0.31 0.21
C SER A 347 -4.78 -1.21 0.33
N SER A 348 -4.99 -1.89 -0.80
CA SER A 348 -5.07 -3.35 -0.85
C SER A 348 -3.78 -4.06 -0.40
N LEU A 349 -2.63 -3.36 -0.44
CA LEU A 349 -1.33 -3.89 0.02
C LEU A 349 -1.07 -3.67 1.52
N HIS A 350 -2.02 -3.05 2.23
CA HIS A 350 -1.98 -2.86 3.67
C HIS A 350 -2.81 -3.94 4.39
N VAL A 351 -2.45 -4.27 5.64
CA VAL A 351 -3.12 -5.34 6.41
C VAL A 351 -4.61 -5.07 6.64
N SER A 352 -5.00 -3.80 6.78
CA SER A 352 -6.42 -3.40 6.85
C SER A 352 -7.15 -3.59 5.52
N GLY A 353 -6.51 -3.24 4.40
CA GLY A 353 -7.09 -3.40 3.07
C GLY A 353 -7.30 -4.87 2.67
N GLU A 354 -6.38 -5.76 3.06
CA GLU A 354 -6.55 -7.21 2.86
C GLU A 354 -7.86 -7.73 3.49
N GLN A 355 -8.26 -7.20 4.65
CA GLN A 355 -9.52 -7.59 5.32
C GLN A 355 -10.74 -6.96 4.67
N LEU A 356 -10.66 -5.67 4.31
CA LEU A 356 -11.74 -5.01 3.60
C LEU A 356 -12.03 -5.69 2.26
N ASN A 357 -11.00 -6.13 1.55
CA ASN A 357 -11.13 -6.91 0.31
C ASN A 357 -11.85 -8.25 0.52
N GLN A 358 -11.66 -8.91 1.67
CA GLN A 358 -12.42 -10.13 2.01
C GLN A 358 -13.91 -9.82 2.23
N LEU A 359 -14.24 -8.58 2.60
CA LEU A 359 -15.61 -8.06 2.73
C LEU A 359 -16.06 -7.32 1.45
N SER A 360 -15.78 -7.87 0.27
CA SER A 360 -16.10 -7.31 -1.05
C SER A 360 -15.39 -6.01 -1.45
N GLY A 361 -14.52 -5.45 -0.58
CA GLY A 361 -13.78 -4.21 -0.83
C GLY A 361 -14.55 -2.92 -0.53
N LEU A 362 -15.85 -3.00 -0.19
CA LEU A 362 -16.71 -1.86 0.09
C LEU A 362 -17.51 -2.08 1.37
N ALA A 363 -17.40 -1.14 2.31
CA ALA A 363 -18.17 -1.13 3.55
C ALA A 363 -18.54 0.30 3.95
N ALA A 364 -19.64 0.45 4.67
CA ALA A 364 -20.14 1.73 5.16
C ALA A 364 -20.60 1.63 6.62
N ILE A 365 -20.31 2.67 7.39
CA ILE A 365 -20.86 2.92 8.73
C ILE A 365 -21.91 4.00 8.60
N LEU A 366 -23.11 3.76 9.13
CA LEU A 366 -24.25 4.66 9.03
C LEU A 366 -24.45 5.52 10.28
N ARG A 367 -24.96 6.73 10.06
CA ARG A 367 -25.36 7.70 11.10
C ARG A 367 -26.55 7.18 11.92
N PHE A 368 -27.51 6.52 11.29
CA PHE A 368 -28.70 5.95 11.92
C PHE A 368 -28.95 4.54 11.37
N PRO A 369 -29.59 3.64 12.16
CA PRO A 369 -29.90 2.28 11.72
C PRO A 369 -30.96 2.27 10.62
N ILE A 370 -30.78 1.41 9.62
CA ILE A 370 -31.78 1.16 8.57
C ILE A 370 -32.01 -0.36 8.52
N PRO A 371 -33.08 -0.87 9.15
CA PRO A 371 -33.34 -2.32 9.27
C PRO A 371 -33.60 -3.01 7.91
N ASP A 372 -34.22 -2.31 6.97
CA ASP A 372 -34.75 -2.90 5.74
C ASP A 372 -33.67 -3.21 4.67
N LEU A 373 -32.40 -2.91 4.94
CA LEU A 373 -31.29 -3.14 4.00
C LEU A 373 -30.77 -4.58 4.00
N SER A 374 -31.04 -5.35 5.04
CA SER A 374 -30.55 -6.74 5.17
C SER A 374 -31.48 -7.79 4.55
N GLU A 375 -32.71 -7.41 4.20
CA GLU A 375 -33.61 -8.32 3.49
C GLU A 375 -33.18 -8.35 2.01
N PRO A 376 -32.81 -9.51 1.45
CA PRO A 376 -32.72 -9.63 0.01
C PRO A 376 -34.11 -9.29 -0.52
N GLU A 377 -34.20 -8.33 -1.44
CA GLU A 377 -35.37 -8.23 -2.28
C GLU A 377 -35.55 -9.61 -2.91
N GLU A 378 -36.59 -10.33 -2.50
CA GLU A 378 -37.11 -11.47 -3.23
C GLU A 378 -37.55 -10.93 -4.60
N ASP A 379 -36.62 -10.90 -5.55
CA ASP A 379 -36.95 -10.71 -6.95
C ASP A 379 -37.82 -11.91 -7.36
N SER A 380 -39.11 -11.63 -7.38
CA SER A 380 -40.17 -12.45 -7.95
C SER A 380 -39.77 -13.01 -9.32
N SER A 381 -39.74 -14.33 -9.42
CA SER A 381 -40.01 -15.05 -10.68
C SER A 381 -41.08 -16.11 -10.41
N SER A 382 -42.25 -15.65 -10.01
CA SER A 382 -43.50 -16.31 -10.39
C SER A 382 -43.77 -15.93 -11.85
N ASP A 383 -43.04 -16.57 -12.78
CA ASP A 383 -43.47 -16.64 -14.17
C ASP A 383 -44.28 -17.92 -14.34
N GLU A 384 -45.46 -17.71 -14.92
CA GLU A 384 -46.63 -18.57 -15.00
C GLU A 384 -46.40 -19.81 -15.88
N GLU A 385 -47.09 -20.91 -15.53
CA GLU A 385 -47.27 -22.11 -16.39
C GLU A 385 -48.21 -21.87 -17.58
#